data_AF-A0A2Z2KSA5-F1
#
_entry.id   AF-A0A2Z2KSA5-F1
#
_cell.length_a   1.000
_cell.length_b   1.000
_cell.length_c   1.000
_cell.angle_alpha   90.00
_cell.angle_beta   90.00
_cell.angle_gamma   90.00
#
_symmetry.space_group_name_H-M   'P 1'
#
loop_
_entity.id
_entity.type
_entity.pdbx_description
1 polymer ?
#
loop_
_entity_poly.entity_id
_entity_poly.type
_entity_poly.pdbx_seq_one_letter_code
_entity_poly.pdbx_strand_id
1 'polypeptide(L)'
;MSEWPTDFRHPRKKVQQLQEKPGHAAKENNKRKCHALVDKVYRCDVLCEASKRVKVNKGAAGVGAMTLAEIEEQGETRFLKDCKRELKEGNYHPQPVRSHYVPKKDGKQRLLGISSVRGRVI
;
A
#
# COMPACT_ATOMS: atom_id res chain seq x y z
N MET A 1 -13.98 20.94 -6.56
CA MET A 1 -13.66 20.31 -7.86
C MET A 1 -12.17 19.94 -7.86
N SER A 2 -11.86 18.67 -8.17
CA SER A 2 -10.52 18.06 -8.37
C SER A 2 -9.44 18.20 -7.28
N GLU A 3 -9.59 17.52 -6.15
CA GLU A 3 -8.47 17.17 -5.22
C GLU A 3 -7.62 15.99 -5.74
N TRP A 4 -7.30 15.98 -7.03
CA TRP A 4 -6.41 14.98 -7.62
C TRP A 4 -5.18 15.69 -8.15
N PRO A 5 -3.98 15.39 -7.63
CA PRO A 5 -2.77 16.05 -8.09
C PRO A 5 -2.57 15.77 -9.57
N THR A 6 -2.37 16.83 -10.35
CA THR A 6 -2.20 16.79 -11.81
C THR A 6 -0.94 15.98 -12.23
N ASP A 7 -0.03 15.72 -11.30
CA ASP A 7 1.19 14.95 -11.57
C ASP A 7 1.23 13.62 -10.79
N PHE A 8 0.64 12.59 -11.40
CA PHE A 8 0.77 11.19 -10.98
C PHE A 8 2.10 10.56 -11.38
N ARG A 9 2.94 11.26 -12.16
CA ARG A 9 4.09 10.61 -12.80
C ARG A 9 5.21 10.32 -11.79
N HIS A 10 5.40 11.14 -10.75
CA HIS A 10 6.54 10.99 -9.81
C HIS A 10 6.23 11.24 -8.31
N PRO A 11 5.30 10.52 -7.67
CA PRO A 11 5.00 10.75 -6.25
C PRO A 11 6.11 10.32 -5.27
N ARG A 12 7.12 9.55 -5.73
CA ARG A 12 8.25 9.06 -4.94
C ARG A 12 8.98 10.13 -4.12
N LYS A 13 9.31 11.28 -4.73
CA LYS A 13 10.04 12.36 -4.04
C LYS A 13 9.22 12.96 -2.89
N LYS A 14 7.92 13.17 -3.10
CA LYS A 14 7.00 13.68 -2.07
C LYS A 14 6.86 12.70 -0.91
N VAL A 15 6.73 11.40 -1.23
CA VAL A 15 6.65 10.34 -0.21
C VAL A 15 7.95 10.24 0.58
N GLN A 16 9.10 10.34 -0.08
CA GLN A 16 10.40 10.33 0.59
C GLN A 16 10.55 11.50 1.57
N GLN A 17 10.25 12.74 1.15
CA GLN A 17 10.28 13.91 2.03
C GLN A 17 9.32 13.78 3.23
N LEU A 18 8.16 13.13 3.01
CA LEU A 18 7.18 12.86 4.06
C LEU A 18 7.71 11.86 5.10
N GLN A 19 8.53 10.89 4.68
CA GLN A 19 9.11 9.86 5.54
C GLN A 19 10.37 10.34 6.29
N GLU A 20 11.19 11.18 5.67
CA GLU A 20 12.44 11.68 6.25
C GLU A 20 12.20 12.49 7.54
N LYS A 21 11.20 13.38 7.54
CA LYS A 21 10.89 14.23 8.70
C LYS A 21 10.57 13.44 9.99
N PRO A 22 9.59 12.51 10.01
CA PRO A 22 9.35 11.69 11.19
C PRO A 22 10.51 10.73 11.48
N GLY A 23 11.22 10.24 10.45
CA GLY A 23 12.39 9.37 10.63
C GLY A 23 13.54 10.05 11.37
N HIS A 24 13.86 11.31 11.03
CA HIS A 24 14.84 12.11 11.75
C HIS A 24 14.40 12.41 13.18
N ALA A 25 13.15 12.85 13.37
CA ALA A 25 12.62 13.16 14.69
C ALA A 25 12.60 11.92 15.62
N ALA A 26 12.34 10.73 15.09
CA ALA A 26 12.36 9.48 15.84
C ALA A 26 13.78 9.05 16.22
N LYS A 27 14.77 9.29 15.35
CA LYS A 27 16.20 9.01 15.64
C LYS A 27 16.76 9.94 16.70
N GLU A 28 16.33 11.20 16.70
CA GLU A 28 16.75 12.22 17.68
C GLU A 28 16.08 12.00 19.04
N ASN A 29 14.83 11.55 19.07
CA ASN A 29 14.12 11.25 20.31
C ASN A 29 13.21 10.02 20.18
N ASN A 30 13.68 8.88 20.67
CA ASN A 30 12.95 7.60 20.57
C ASN A 30 11.64 7.54 21.37
N LYS A 31 11.41 8.47 22.31
CA LYS A 31 10.22 8.53 23.15
C LYS A 31 9.12 9.41 22.55
N ARG A 32 9.42 10.17 21.49
CA ARG A 32 8.48 11.08 20.86
C ARG A 32 7.44 10.31 20.05
N LYS A 33 6.17 10.40 20.46
CA LYS A 33 5.05 9.78 19.74
C LYS A 33 4.60 10.66 18.58
N CYS A 34 4.60 10.12 17.37
CA CYS A 34 4.00 10.77 16.21
C CYS A 34 2.52 10.37 16.09
N HIS A 35 1.64 11.19 16.65
CA HIS A 35 0.19 10.93 16.67
C HIS A 35 -0.51 11.13 15.30
N ALA A 36 0.17 11.75 14.33
CA ALA A 36 -0.34 12.06 12.99
C ALA A 36 0.38 11.24 11.90
N LEU A 37 0.31 9.91 11.99
CA LEU A 37 0.81 9.00 10.96
C LEU A 37 -0.32 8.41 10.11
N VAL A 38 -1.48 8.13 10.71
CA VAL A 38 -2.63 7.52 10.00
C VAL A 38 -3.14 8.45 8.89
N ASP A 39 -3.17 9.76 9.14
CA ASP A 39 -3.54 10.77 8.14
C ASP A 39 -2.64 10.78 6.91
N LYS A 40 -1.39 10.31 7.06
CA LYS A 40 -0.40 10.26 5.99
C LYS A 40 -0.55 9.01 5.13
N VAL A 41 -1.10 7.92 5.68
CA VAL A 41 -1.27 6.64 4.97
C VAL A 41 -2.24 6.79 3.81
N TYR A 42 -3.37 7.48 4.00
CA TYR A 42 -4.40 7.67 2.96
C TYR A 42 -4.15 8.88 2.04
N ARG A 43 -2.97 9.49 2.08
CA ARG A 43 -2.63 10.56 1.12
C ARG A 43 -2.56 10.00 -0.29
N CYS A 44 -3.10 10.72 -1.26
CA CYS A 44 -3.11 10.30 -2.66
C CYS A 44 -1.70 9.98 -3.18
N ASP A 45 -0.69 10.81 -2.84
CA ASP A 45 0.70 10.58 -3.23
C ASP A 45 1.26 9.24 -2.70
N VAL A 46 0.90 8.88 -1.45
CA VAL A 46 1.38 7.67 -0.78
C VAL A 46 0.72 6.43 -1.37
N LEU A 47 -0.61 6.46 -1.52
CA LEU A 47 -1.38 5.37 -2.12
C LEU A 47 -0.98 5.12 -3.59
N CYS A 48 -0.69 6.17 -4.35
CA CYS A 48 -0.18 6.04 -5.72
C CYS A 48 1.21 5.37 -5.77
N GLU A 49 2.15 5.78 -4.92
CA GLU A 49 3.47 5.12 -4.85
C GLU A 49 3.35 3.66 -4.40
N ALA A 50 2.48 3.37 -3.44
CA ALA A 50 2.24 2.02 -2.97
C ALA A 50 1.68 1.13 -4.10
N SER A 51 0.68 1.61 -4.84
CA SER A 51 0.15 0.91 -6.02
C SER A 51 1.23 0.62 -7.07
N LYS A 52 2.07 1.61 -7.40
CA LYS A 52 3.20 1.40 -8.33
C LYS A 52 4.17 0.33 -7.84
N ARG A 53 4.52 0.33 -6.55
CA ARG A 53 5.41 -0.69 -5.96
C ARG A 53 4.78 -2.07 -6.02
N VAL A 54 3.48 -2.19 -5.75
CA VAL A 54 2.75 -3.46 -5.85
C VAL A 54 2.71 -3.97 -7.30
N LYS A 55 2.55 -3.09 -8.28
CA LYS A 55 2.63 -3.42 -9.72
C LYS A 55 4.02 -3.93 -10.12
N VAL A 56 5.09 -3.27 -9.67
CA VAL A 56 6.48 -3.67 -9.95
C VAL A 56 6.84 -5.00 -9.29
N ASN A 57 6.38 -5.22 -8.06
CA ASN A 57 6.70 -6.41 -7.28
C ASN A 57 6.01 -7.69 -7.77
N LYS A 58 5.19 -7.63 -8.84
CA LYS A 58 4.58 -8.74 -9.59
C LYS A 58 4.39 -10.01 -8.75
N GLY A 59 3.21 -10.18 -8.16
CA GLY A 59 2.90 -11.32 -7.31
C GLY A 59 1.46 -11.78 -7.45
N ALA A 60 1.22 -13.05 -7.10
CA ALA A 60 -0.12 -13.62 -7.10
C ALA A 60 -1.08 -12.78 -6.25
N ALA A 61 -2.33 -12.67 -6.70
CA ALA A 61 -3.38 -12.12 -5.87
C ALA A 61 -3.60 -13.05 -4.65
N GLY A 62 -3.67 -12.46 -3.46
CA GLY A 62 -4.00 -13.18 -2.23
C GLY A 62 -5.45 -13.67 -2.19
N VAL A 63 -6.00 -13.89 -0.99
CA VAL A 63 -7.46 -14.13 -0.88
C VAL A 63 -8.17 -12.81 -1.12
N GLY A 64 -8.97 -12.77 -2.17
CA GLY A 64 -9.71 -11.59 -2.61
C GLY A 64 -9.91 -11.63 -4.12
N ALA A 65 -11.14 -11.43 -4.56
CA ALA A 65 -11.56 -11.51 -5.96
C ALA A 65 -11.06 -10.35 -6.83
N MET A 66 -10.06 -9.57 -6.39
CA MET A 66 -9.55 -8.42 -7.15
C MET A 66 -8.06 -8.59 -7.44
N THR A 67 -7.79 -8.91 -8.70
CA THR A 67 -6.48 -9.04 -9.33
C THR A 67 -5.96 -7.67 -9.77
N LEU A 68 -4.66 -7.59 -10.13
CA LEU A 68 -4.11 -6.37 -10.73
C LEU A 68 -4.82 -6.01 -12.04
N ALA A 69 -5.21 -7.02 -12.83
CA ALA A 69 -5.92 -6.82 -14.10
C ALA A 69 -7.29 -6.17 -13.89
N GLU A 70 -8.07 -6.63 -12.92
CA GLU A 70 -9.38 -6.04 -12.59
C GLU A 70 -9.24 -4.59 -12.06
N ILE A 71 -8.15 -4.28 -11.37
CA ILE A 71 -7.87 -2.90 -10.93
C ILE A 71 -7.51 -2.01 -12.13
N GLU A 72 -6.78 -2.54 -13.12
CA GLU A 72 -6.47 -1.82 -14.34
C GLU A 72 -7.72 -1.59 -15.20
N GLU A 73 -8.62 -2.56 -15.28
CA GLU A 73 -9.91 -2.46 -15.97
C GLU A 73 -10.87 -1.48 -15.28
N GLN A 74 -11.01 -1.55 -13.94
CA GLN A 74 -11.86 -0.65 -13.17
C GLN A 74 -11.30 0.79 -13.11
N GLY A 75 -10.01 0.96 -13.42
CA GLY A 75 -9.27 2.21 -13.33
C GLY A 75 -8.64 2.42 -11.95
N GLU A 76 -7.31 2.55 -11.96
CA GLU A 76 -6.47 2.74 -10.76
C GLU A 76 -6.92 3.94 -9.90
N THR A 77 -7.32 5.04 -10.54
CA THR A 77 -7.82 6.23 -9.84
C THR A 77 -9.06 5.92 -8.99
N ARG A 78 -9.99 5.10 -9.50
CA ARG A 78 -11.21 4.73 -8.77
C ARG A 78 -10.86 3.83 -7.59
N PHE A 79 -10.02 2.83 -7.81
CA PHE A 79 -9.53 1.95 -6.75
C PHE A 79 -8.84 2.72 -5.61
N LEU A 80 -7.97 3.68 -5.94
CA LEU A 80 -7.28 4.51 -4.94
C LEU A 80 -8.23 5.47 -4.19
N LYS A 81 -9.28 5.97 -4.86
CA LYS A 81 -10.36 6.74 -4.20
C LYS A 81 -11.05 5.92 -3.13
N ASP A 82 -11.42 4.69 -3.48
CA ASP A 82 -12.12 3.78 -2.57
C ASP A 82 -11.24 3.42 -1.36
N CYS A 83 -9.96 3.12 -1.60
CA CYS A 83 -9.00 2.86 -0.51
C CYS A 83 -8.83 4.08 0.42
N LYS A 84 -8.71 5.29 -0.16
CA LYS A 84 -8.63 6.53 0.62
C LYS A 84 -9.88 6.74 1.48
N ARG A 85 -11.06 6.50 0.91
CA ARG A 85 -12.34 6.63 1.63
C ARG A 85 -12.42 5.66 2.79
N GLU A 86 -12.20 4.36 2.55
CA GLU A 86 -12.24 3.32 3.58
C GLU A 86 -11.27 3.60 4.73
N LEU A 87 -10.04 4.04 4.43
CA LEU A 87 -9.06 4.40 5.45
C LEU A 87 -9.45 5.66 6.24
N LYS A 88 -9.96 6.68 5.55
CA LYS A 88 -10.38 7.94 6.18
C LYS A 88 -11.59 7.74 7.10
N GLU A 89 -12.51 6.86 6.72
CA GLU A 89 -13.70 6.51 7.49
C GLU A 89 -13.43 5.45 8.58
N GLY A 90 -12.24 4.84 8.59
CA GLY A 90 -11.91 3.75 9.51
C GLY A 90 -12.59 2.42 9.19
N ASN A 91 -13.18 2.28 7.99
CA ASN A 91 -13.92 1.11 7.53
C ASN A 91 -13.05 0.08 6.79
N TYR A 92 -11.74 0.28 6.74
CA TYR A 92 -10.84 -0.69 6.12
C TYR A 92 -10.68 -1.95 6.98
N HIS A 93 -11.10 -3.09 6.43
CA HIS A 93 -10.95 -4.40 7.07
C HIS A 93 -10.01 -5.28 6.23
N PRO A 94 -8.86 -5.70 6.79
CA PRO A 94 -7.90 -6.53 6.07
C PRO A 94 -8.51 -7.90 5.76
N GLN A 95 -8.36 -8.34 4.52
CA GLN A 95 -8.81 -9.65 4.06
C GLN A 95 -7.87 -10.76 4.56
N PRO A 96 -8.36 -12.01 4.67
CA PRO A 96 -7.54 -13.16 5.01
C PRO A 96 -6.33 -13.31 4.07
N VAL A 97 -5.24 -13.87 4.57
CA VAL A 97 -4.02 -14.09 3.80
C VAL A 97 -4.05 -15.48 3.16
N ARG A 98 -3.68 -15.58 1.88
CA ARG A 98 -3.62 -16.87 1.17
C ARG A 98 -2.31 -17.58 1.48
N SER A 99 -2.40 -18.80 1.97
CA SER A 99 -1.24 -19.68 2.17
C SER A 99 -0.73 -20.23 0.83
N HIS A 100 0.55 -20.05 0.55
CA HIS A 100 1.21 -20.55 -0.64
C HIS A 100 2.56 -21.19 -0.31
N TYR A 101 2.77 -22.43 -0.75
CA TYR A 101 4.03 -23.14 -0.54
C TYR A 101 5.00 -22.85 -1.69
N VAL A 102 6.23 -22.47 -1.35
CA VAL A 102 7.32 -22.29 -2.31
C VAL A 102 8.45 -23.27 -2.00
N PRO A 103 8.95 -24.04 -2.97
CA PRO A 103 10.06 -24.97 -2.75
C PRO A 103 11.36 -24.21 -2.48
N LYS A 104 12.15 -24.70 -1.51
CA LYS A 104 13.56 -24.30 -1.32
C LYS A 104 14.48 -25.19 -2.16
N LYS A 105 15.72 -24.74 -2.37
CA LYS A 105 16.77 -25.53 -3.02
C LYS A 105 17.06 -26.85 -2.28
N ASP A 106 16.92 -26.86 -0.95
CA ASP A 106 17.16 -28.04 -0.09
C ASP A 106 15.96 -29.01 0.00
N GLY A 107 14.97 -28.91 -0.90
CA GLY A 107 13.78 -29.77 -0.94
C GLY A 107 12.69 -29.45 0.10
N LYS A 108 13.00 -28.68 1.14
CA LYS A 108 11.99 -28.20 2.11
C LYS A 108 11.08 -27.12 1.50
N GLN A 109 9.85 -26.99 1.99
CA GLN A 109 8.94 -25.93 1.56
C GLN A 109 8.96 -24.74 2.53
N ARG A 110 8.79 -23.52 2.00
CA ARG A 110 8.51 -22.31 2.78
C ARG A 110 7.04 -21.93 2.58
N LEU A 111 6.30 -21.81 3.67
CA LEU A 111 4.97 -21.23 3.65
C LEU A 111 5.08 -19.71 3.51
N LEU A 112 4.40 -19.14 2.52
CA LEU A 112 4.25 -17.71 2.32
C LEU A 112 2.78 -17.32 2.48
N GLY A 113 2.56 -16.22 3.20
CA GLY A 113 1.27 -15.56 3.25
C GLY A 113 1.16 -14.50 2.16
N ILE A 114 0.23 -14.65 1.25
CA ILE A 114 -0.06 -13.71 0.16
C ILE A 114 -1.31 -12.91 0.53
N SER A 115 -1.14 -11.63 0.85
CA SER A 115 -2.26 -10.72 1.13
C SER A 115 -2.96 -10.26 -0.15
N SER A 116 -4.18 -9.72 -0.01
CA SER A 116 -4.92 -9.11 -1.12
C SER A 116 -4.18 -7.91 -1.72
N VAL A 117 -4.48 -7.54 -2.97
CA VAL A 117 -3.84 -6.37 -3.61
C VAL A 117 -4.09 -5.11 -2.79
N ARG A 118 -5.32 -4.91 -2.31
CA ARG A 118 -5.69 -3.80 -1.43
C ARG A 118 -4.83 -3.75 -0.16
N GLY A 119 -4.63 -4.89 0.50
CA GLY A 119 -3.79 -4.98 1.69
C GLY A 119 -2.28 -4.88 1.44
N ARG A 120 -1.83 -4.81 0.17
CA ARG A 120 -0.44 -4.48 -0.17
C ARG A 120 -0.25 -3.01 -0.52
N VAL A 121 -1.34 -2.32 -0.88
CA VAL A 121 -1.34 -0.89 -1.21
C VAL A 121 -1.48 -0.03 0.05
N ILE A 122 -2.17 -0.56 1.07
CA ILE A 122 -2.37 0.05 2.40
C ILE A 122 -1.24 -0.39 3.33
#